data_AF-A0A960RPQ6-F1
#
_entry.id   AF-A0A960RPQ6-F1
#
_cell.length_a   1.000
_cell.length_b   1.000
_cell.length_c   1.000
_cell.angle_alpha   90.00
_cell.angle_beta   90.00
_cell.angle_gamma   90.00
#
_symmetry.space_group_name_H-M   'P 1'
#
loop_
_entity.id
_entity.type
_entity.pdbx_description
1 polymer ?
#
loop_
_entity_poly.entity_id
_entity_poly.type
_entity_poly.pdbx_seq_one_letter_code
_entity_poly.pdbx_strand_id
1 'polypeptide(L)'
;MEYRLNCRPIDDLLWDLSAMTQPGKWHLDFGPLNIATITSAESALKHFLDTVDTTLINSVRLYQGPPSEDLPDYLDALVALLPDEVVATAHFDLNSIPSKADAARLISTERYPWIEVENRPNQDASLGLLFPLEALCTKENLAALDSVMASLHSPYRIVYEYNFTESWNGLDEVIVIDKLLSPMGERKICGFLAAGGKRISG
;
A
#
# COMPACT_ATOMS: atom_id res chain seq x y z
N MET A 1 19.68 7.68 1.87
CA MET A 1 20.23 7.43 0.52
C MET A 1 19.31 6.45 -0.20
N GLU A 2 19.12 6.57 -1.52
CA GLU A 2 18.35 5.59 -2.30
C GLU A 2 19.29 4.80 -3.21
N TYR A 3 19.11 3.49 -3.23
CA TYR A 3 19.87 2.55 -4.06
C TYR A 3 18.91 1.80 -4.98
N ARG A 4 19.29 1.55 -6.23
CA ARG A 4 18.45 0.84 -7.21
C ARG A 4 19.19 -0.36 -7.77
N LEU A 5 18.56 -1.52 -7.70
CA LEU A 5 19.05 -2.76 -8.26
C LEU A 5 18.01 -3.31 -9.25
N ASN A 6 18.47 -3.59 -10.46
CA ASN A 6 17.66 -4.30 -11.46
C ASN A 6 17.90 -5.80 -11.28
N CYS A 7 16.93 -6.50 -10.72
CA CYS A 7 16.99 -7.94 -10.46
C CYS A 7 16.53 -8.69 -11.71
N ARG A 8 17.36 -8.73 -12.76
CA ARG A 8 17.04 -9.51 -13.97
C ARG A 8 17.32 -11.00 -13.73
N PRO A 9 16.45 -11.92 -14.18
CA PRO A 9 16.52 -13.31 -13.70
C PRO A 9 17.64 -14.20 -14.27
N ILE A 10 18.58 -13.71 -15.11
CA ILE A 10 19.34 -14.63 -15.99
C ILE A 10 20.88 -14.43 -16.06
N ASP A 11 21.47 -13.27 -15.79
CA ASP A 11 22.93 -13.11 -15.95
C ASP A 11 23.58 -12.54 -14.69
N ASP A 12 24.65 -13.20 -14.23
CA ASP A 12 25.55 -12.88 -13.11
C ASP A 12 25.17 -11.59 -12.35
N LEU A 13 24.52 -11.77 -11.19
CA LEU A 13 24.19 -10.70 -10.23
C LEU A 13 25.49 -10.14 -9.61
N LEU A 14 26.34 -9.50 -10.42
CA LEU A 14 27.49 -8.75 -9.98
C LEU A 14 26.99 -7.38 -9.52
N TRP A 15 26.47 -7.33 -8.30
CA TRP A 15 26.20 -6.06 -7.65
C TRP A 15 27.51 -5.49 -7.11
N ASP A 16 27.95 -4.35 -7.66
CA ASP A 16 29.05 -3.59 -7.05
C ASP A 16 28.51 -2.84 -5.83
N LEU A 17 28.53 -3.53 -4.68
CA LEU A 17 28.06 -3.03 -3.39
C LEU A 17 29.19 -2.36 -2.59
N SER A 18 30.40 -2.28 -3.17
CA SER A 18 31.61 -1.85 -2.46
C SER A 18 31.59 -0.36 -2.04
N ALA A 19 30.72 0.45 -2.64
CA ALA A 19 30.55 1.86 -2.31
C ALA A 19 29.56 2.13 -1.16
N MET A 20 28.97 1.10 -0.57
CA MET A 20 27.82 1.24 0.34
C MET A 20 28.24 1.22 1.80
N THR A 21 28.24 2.40 2.43
CA THR A 21 28.68 2.58 3.83
C THR A 21 27.61 3.19 4.72
N GLN A 22 26.42 3.50 4.18
CA GLN A 22 25.36 4.20 4.90
C GLN A 22 24.03 3.47 4.79
N PRO A 23 23.23 3.43 5.86
CA PRO A 23 21.88 2.91 5.80
C PRO A 23 21.01 3.65 4.79
N GLY A 24 20.20 2.91 4.05
CA GLY A 24 19.39 3.49 2.99
C GLY A 24 18.16 2.67 2.60
N LYS A 25 17.45 3.23 1.63
CA LYS A 25 16.29 2.61 1.00
C LYS A 25 16.73 1.95 -0.30
N TRP A 26 16.32 0.71 -0.48
CA TRP A 26 16.70 -0.12 -1.61
C TRP A 26 15.52 -0.39 -2.52
N HIS A 27 15.70 -0.22 -3.81
CA HIS A 27 14.67 -0.51 -4.80
C HIS A 27 15.08 -1.75 -5.56
N LEU A 28 14.36 -2.85 -5.33
CA LEU A 28 14.56 -4.11 -6.03
C LEU A 28 13.49 -4.21 -7.12
N ASP A 29 13.92 -4.06 -8.38
CA ASP A 29 13.03 -4.22 -9.52
C ASP A 29 13.15 -5.64 -10.07
N PHE A 30 12.18 -6.49 -9.73
CA PHE A 30 12.07 -7.86 -10.22
C PHE A 30 11.36 -7.97 -11.58
N GLY A 31 10.97 -6.83 -12.18
CA GLY A 31 10.18 -6.79 -13.41
C GLY A 31 8.70 -7.18 -13.19
N PRO A 32 8.01 -7.63 -14.26
CA PRO A 32 6.62 -8.05 -14.17
C PRO A 32 6.47 -9.26 -13.24
N LEU A 33 5.69 -9.07 -12.19
CA LEU A 33 5.44 -10.10 -11.20
C LEU A 33 4.26 -10.98 -11.61
N ASN A 34 4.46 -12.29 -11.56
CA ASN A 34 3.41 -13.29 -11.65
C ASN A 34 3.86 -14.56 -10.91
N ILE A 35 2.95 -15.53 -10.78
CA ILE A 35 3.23 -16.80 -10.08
C ILE A 35 4.45 -17.53 -10.66
N ALA A 36 4.70 -17.44 -11.97
CA ALA A 36 5.84 -18.09 -12.60
C ALA A 36 7.19 -17.42 -12.25
N THR A 37 7.19 -16.17 -11.79
CA THR A 37 8.41 -15.41 -11.46
C THR A 37 8.71 -15.33 -9.96
N ILE A 38 7.83 -15.84 -9.09
CA ILE A 38 7.99 -15.75 -7.62
C ILE A 38 9.25 -16.44 -7.12
N THR A 39 9.52 -17.67 -7.54
CA THR A 39 10.72 -18.42 -7.11
C THR A 39 12.01 -17.71 -7.52
N SER A 40 12.04 -17.09 -8.71
CA SER A 40 13.18 -16.31 -9.18
C SER A 40 13.39 -15.06 -8.33
N ALA A 41 12.32 -14.35 -7.98
CA ALA A 41 12.40 -13.16 -7.16
C ALA A 41 12.79 -13.46 -5.71
N GLU A 42 12.25 -14.52 -5.11
CA GLU A 42 12.67 -15.01 -3.79
C GLU A 42 14.17 -15.34 -3.77
N SER A 43 14.67 -16.01 -4.81
CA SER A 43 16.09 -16.36 -4.93
C SER A 43 16.97 -15.12 -5.04
N ALA A 44 16.54 -14.14 -5.84
CA ALA A 44 17.23 -12.86 -5.97
C ALA A 44 17.21 -12.06 -4.67
N LEU A 45 16.09 -12.04 -3.95
CA LEU A 45 15.98 -11.37 -2.65
C LEU A 45 16.86 -12.02 -1.58
N LYS A 46 16.89 -13.36 -1.50
CA LYS A 46 17.80 -14.09 -0.60
C LYS A 46 19.26 -13.76 -0.90
N HIS A 47 19.64 -13.81 -2.17
CA HIS A 47 20.99 -13.44 -2.58
C HIS A 47 21.32 -11.99 -2.19
N PHE A 48 20.38 -11.06 -2.33
CA PHE A 48 20.52 -9.68 -1.87
C PHE A 48 20.80 -9.59 -0.38
N LEU A 49 19.98 -10.25 0.43
CA LEU A 49 20.13 -10.25 1.89
C LEU A 49 21.42 -10.96 2.36
N ASP A 50 21.88 -11.98 1.63
CA ASP A 50 23.14 -12.67 1.91
C ASP A 50 24.38 -11.83 1.54
N THR A 51 24.22 -10.88 0.61
CA THR A 51 25.33 -10.07 0.08
C THR A 51 25.46 -8.72 0.77
N VAL A 52 24.33 -8.12 1.19
CA VAL A 52 24.28 -6.81 1.82
C VAL A 52 24.21 -6.96 3.34
N ASP A 53 25.00 -6.18 4.06
CA ASP A 53 24.84 -6.04 5.51
C ASP A 53 23.45 -5.46 5.82
N THR A 54 22.59 -6.27 6.43
CA THR A 54 21.19 -5.91 6.72
C THR A 54 21.07 -4.71 7.65
N THR A 55 22.10 -4.40 8.44
CA THR A 55 22.13 -3.18 9.27
C THR A 55 22.19 -1.89 8.45
N LEU A 56 22.49 -1.99 7.14
CA LEU A 56 22.48 -0.88 6.19
C LEU A 56 21.15 -0.79 5.40
N ILE A 57 20.16 -1.62 5.72
CA ILE A 57 18.88 -1.66 5.02
C ILE A 57 17.80 -1.09 5.94
N ASN A 58 17.35 0.14 5.67
CA ASN A 58 16.22 0.72 6.39
C ASN A 58 14.89 0.22 5.82
N SER A 59 14.82 0.15 4.48
CA SER A 59 13.63 -0.30 3.77
C SER A 59 13.96 -0.86 2.40
N VAL A 60 13.10 -1.75 1.93
CA VAL A 60 13.20 -2.40 0.63
C VAL A 60 11.89 -2.22 -0.11
N ARG A 61 11.94 -1.53 -1.26
CA ARG A 61 10.84 -1.50 -2.21
C ARG A 61 10.84 -2.80 -2.99
N LEU A 62 9.84 -3.64 -2.73
CA LEU A 62 9.66 -4.96 -3.34
C LEU A 62 8.90 -4.89 -4.66
N TYR A 63 8.16 -3.80 -4.91
CA TYR A 63 7.35 -3.67 -6.11
C TYR A 63 7.25 -2.24 -6.65
N GLN A 64 7.26 -2.15 -7.98
CA GLN A 64 6.90 -0.96 -8.72
C GLN A 64 6.10 -1.33 -9.98
N GLY A 65 4.83 -0.98 -10.04
CA GLY A 65 3.99 -1.29 -11.19
C GLY A 65 2.48 -1.23 -10.92
N PRO A 66 1.63 -1.56 -11.91
CA PRO A 66 0.19 -1.55 -11.74
C PRO A 66 -0.27 -2.67 -10.81
N PRO A 67 -1.12 -2.41 -9.80
CA PRO A 67 -1.53 -3.47 -8.89
C PRO A 67 -2.45 -4.48 -9.58
N SER A 68 -2.43 -5.72 -9.08
CA SER A 68 -3.25 -6.83 -9.58
C SER A 68 -3.84 -7.64 -8.42
N GLU A 69 -4.72 -8.60 -8.74
CA GLU A 69 -5.37 -9.44 -7.72
C GLU A 69 -4.44 -10.44 -7.06
N ASP A 70 -3.48 -10.99 -7.80
CA ASP A 70 -2.54 -12.02 -7.30
C ASP A 70 -1.33 -11.41 -6.57
N LEU A 71 -1.24 -10.07 -6.53
CA LEU A 71 -0.09 -9.35 -5.99
C LEU A 71 0.09 -9.46 -4.46
N PRO A 72 -0.96 -9.50 -3.62
CA PRO A 72 -0.81 -9.68 -2.18
C PRO A 72 -0.05 -10.96 -1.82
N ASP A 73 -0.47 -12.12 -2.33
CA ASP A 73 0.18 -13.41 -2.04
C ASP A 73 1.66 -13.40 -2.42
N TYR A 74 1.97 -12.75 -3.55
CA TYR A 74 3.33 -12.58 -4.00
C TYR A 74 4.14 -11.72 -3.03
N LEU A 75 3.62 -10.56 -2.64
CA LEU A 75 4.36 -9.65 -1.77
C LEU A 75 4.50 -10.21 -0.36
N ASP A 76 3.50 -10.94 0.14
CA ASP A 76 3.58 -11.64 1.42
C ASP A 76 4.71 -12.67 1.43
N ALA A 77 4.89 -13.42 0.34
CA ALA A 77 5.99 -14.36 0.21
C ALA A 77 7.37 -13.67 0.25
N LEU A 78 7.51 -12.51 -0.41
CA LEU A 78 8.76 -11.74 -0.37
C LEU A 78 9.00 -11.09 0.99
N VAL A 79 7.96 -10.53 1.62
CA VAL A 79 8.05 -9.92 2.96
C VAL A 79 8.50 -10.96 3.98
N ALA A 80 8.03 -12.20 3.89
CA ALA A 80 8.43 -13.28 4.78
C ALA A 80 9.93 -13.63 4.72
N LEU A 81 10.65 -13.13 3.71
CA LEU A 81 12.11 -13.30 3.59
C LEU A 81 12.90 -12.12 4.18
N LEU A 82 12.26 -10.97 4.40
CA LEU A 82 12.93 -9.81 4.97
C LEU A 82 13.15 -9.99 6.48
N PRO A 83 14.25 -9.46 7.04
CA PRO A 83 14.40 -9.31 8.48
C PRO A 83 13.29 -8.42 9.06
N ASP A 84 12.88 -8.70 10.30
CA ASP A 84 11.79 -7.97 10.98
C ASP A 84 12.07 -6.45 11.09
N GLU A 85 13.33 -6.04 11.13
CA GLU A 85 13.74 -4.63 11.23
C GLU A 85 13.66 -3.89 9.89
N VAL A 86 13.54 -4.60 8.77
CA VAL A 86 13.54 -4.02 7.42
C VAL A 86 12.12 -3.73 6.97
N VAL A 87 11.82 -2.45 6.73
CA VAL A 87 10.49 -2.06 6.27
C VAL A 87 10.29 -2.43 4.81
N ALA A 88 9.28 -3.23 4.51
CA ALA A 88 8.87 -3.52 3.14
C ALA A 88 8.02 -2.37 2.57
N THR A 89 8.31 -1.96 1.34
CA THR A 89 7.52 -0.92 0.67
C THR A 89 7.09 -1.32 -0.74
N ALA A 90 6.02 -0.71 -1.23
CA ALA A 90 5.52 -0.89 -2.59
C ALA A 90 5.09 0.44 -3.21
N HIS A 91 5.31 0.57 -4.52
CA HIS A 91 4.90 1.72 -5.32
C HIS A 91 3.96 1.28 -6.44
N PHE A 92 2.68 1.63 -6.34
CA PHE A 92 1.67 1.17 -7.29
C PHE A 92 1.37 2.21 -8.38
N ASP A 93 1.46 1.87 -9.66
CA ASP A 93 0.96 2.75 -10.72
C ASP A 93 -0.56 2.66 -10.80
N LEU A 94 -1.24 3.66 -10.25
CA LEU A 94 -2.70 3.70 -10.20
C LEU A 94 -3.31 4.27 -11.49
N ASN A 95 -2.51 4.88 -12.37
CA ASN A 95 -3.03 5.57 -13.55
C ASN A 95 -3.59 4.61 -14.60
N SER A 96 -3.18 3.34 -14.56
CA SER A 96 -3.68 2.30 -15.45
C SER A 96 -5.05 1.74 -15.03
N ILE A 97 -5.57 2.14 -13.86
CA ILE A 97 -6.82 1.60 -13.31
C ILE A 97 -7.95 2.61 -13.54
N PRO A 98 -8.97 2.27 -14.35
CA PRO A 98 -10.03 3.21 -14.67
C PRO A 98 -10.90 3.62 -13.47
N SER A 99 -11.17 2.69 -12.55
CA SER A 99 -11.97 2.92 -11.34
C SER A 99 -11.08 3.39 -10.20
N LYS A 100 -11.40 4.55 -9.61
CA LYS A 100 -10.66 5.07 -8.46
C LYS A 100 -10.95 4.24 -7.21
N ALA A 101 -12.18 3.72 -7.09
CA ALA A 101 -12.56 2.82 -6.03
C ALA A 101 -11.79 1.49 -6.11
N ASP A 102 -11.66 0.89 -7.30
CA ASP A 102 -10.82 -0.31 -7.47
C ASP A 102 -9.35 -0.02 -7.20
N ALA A 103 -8.82 1.11 -7.67
CA ALA A 103 -7.44 1.50 -7.39
C ALA A 103 -7.21 1.61 -5.87
N ALA A 104 -8.14 2.25 -5.14
CA ALA A 104 -8.09 2.35 -3.69
C ALA A 104 -8.20 0.99 -2.99
N ARG A 105 -9.08 0.10 -3.46
CA ARG A 105 -9.21 -1.27 -2.93
C ARG A 105 -7.93 -2.07 -3.12
N LEU A 106 -7.36 -2.03 -4.32
CA LEU A 106 -6.18 -2.81 -4.69
C LEU A 106 -4.92 -2.41 -3.93
N ILE A 107 -4.87 -1.21 -3.35
CA ILE A 107 -3.79 -0.73 -2.48
C ILE A 107 -4.18 -0.64 -0.99
N SER A 108 -5.33 -1.21 -0.63
CA SER A 108 -5.83 -1.21 0.75
C SER A 108 -4.79 -1.80 1.69
N THR A 109 -4.58 -1.15 2.83
CA THR A 109 -3.70 -1.66 3.89
C THR A 109 -4.20 -2.99 4.48
N GLU A 110 -5.48 -3.30 4.31
CA GLU A 110 -6.02 -4.61 4.68
C GLU A 110 -5.40 -5.74 3.85
N ARG A 111 -5.03 -5.46 2.59
CA ARG A 111 -4.41 -6.44 1.68
C ARG A 111 -2.89 -6.55 1.87
N TYR A 112 -2.26 -5.54 2.45
CA TYR A 112 -0.81 -5.52 2.67
C TYR A 112 -0.48 -5.02 4.09
N PRO A 113 -0.80 -5.83 5.12
CA PRO A 113 -0.62 -5.42 6.52
C PRO A 113 0.83 -5.09 6.89
N TRP A 114 1.80 -5.65 6.14
CA TRP A 114 3.24 -5.54 6.42
C TRP A 114 3.98 -4.65 5.42
N ILE A 115 3.28 -3.95 4.53
CA ILE A 115 3.90 -3.17 3.44
C ILE A 115 3.45 -1.72 3.50
N GLU A 116 4.43 -0.82 3.49
CA GLU A 116 4.17 0.60 3.34
C GLU A 116 3.97 0.98 1.86
N VAL A 117 2.78 1.48 1.56
CA VAL A 117 2.42 1.96 0.21
C VAL A 117 2.82 3.43 0.08
N GLU A 118 3.78 3.73 -0.79
CA GLU A 118 4.49 5.02 -0.79
C GLU A 118 3.74 6.18 -1.46
N ASN A 119 2.79 5.89 -2.34
CA ASN A 119 2.18 6.89 -3.22
C ASN A 119 0.68 7.08 -2.99
N ARG A 120 0.28 7.13 -1.72
CA ARG A 120 -1.12 7.40 -1.38
C ARG A 120 -1.47 8.86 -1.73
N PRO A 121 -2.55 9.11 -2.49
CA PRO A 121 -2.92 10.45 -2.89
C PRO A 121 -3.35 11.31 -1.68
N ASN A 122 -3.00 12.61 -1.72
CA ASN A 122 -3.50 13.67 -0.85
C ASN A 122 -3.39 13.41 0.67
N GLN A 123 -2.32 12.77 1.17
CA GLN A 123 -2.21 12.43 2.60
C GLN A 123 -2.40 13.60 3.57
N ASP A 124 -2.13 14.85 3.14
CA ASP A 124 -2.29 16.06 3.95
C ASP A 124 -3.71 16.66 3.92
N ALA A 125 -4.66 16.06 3.19
CA ALA A 125 -6.04 16.55 3.15
C ALA A 125 -6.76 16.33 4.48
N SER A 126 -7.48 17.35 4.96
CA SER A 126 -8.29 17.27 6.20
C SER A 126 -9.66 16.62 6.01
N LEU A 127 -10.05 16.37 4.76
CA LEU A 127 -11.25 15.59 4.41
C LEU A 127 -10.85 14.15 4.09
N GLY A 128 -11.43 13.20 4.83
CA GLY A 128 -11.30 11.78 4.58
C GLY A 128 -12.51 11.22 3.83
N LEU A 129 -12.30 10.29 2.90
CA LEU A 129 -13.33 9.37 2.44
C LEU A 129 -13.08 8.02 3.09
N LEU A 130 -14.00 7.57 3.94
CA LEU A 130 -13.90 6.28 4.59
C LEU A 130 -14.14 5.16 3.57
N PHE A 131 -13.11 4.37 3.31
CA PHE A 131 -13.16 3.21 2.44
C PHE A 131 -13.59 1.98 3.24
N PRO A 132 -14.56 1.20 2.77
CA PRO A 132 -15.08 0.07 3.52
C PRO A 132 -14.08 -1.09 3.60
N LEU A 133 -14.39 -2.08 4.45
CA LEU A 133 -13.65 -3.34 4.50
C LEU A 133 -13.70 -4.08 3.16
N GLU A 134 -12.68 -4.90 2.88
CA GLU A 134 -12.58 -5.68 1.62
C GLU A 134 -13.83 -6.54 1.40
N ALA A 135 -14.36 -7.16 2.45
CA ALA A 135 -15.56 -8.01 2.39
C ALA A 135 -16.83 -7.28 1.90
N LEU A 136 -16.86 -5.94 1.96
CA LEU A 136 -17.97 -5.11 1.50
C LEU A 136 -17.72 -4.50 0.11
N CYS A 137 -16.55 -4.72 -0.49
CA CYS A 137 -16.17 -4.18 -1.79
C CYS A 137 -16.72 -4.99 -2.97
N THR A 138 -18.04 -5.19 -3.02
CA THR A 138 -18.70 -5.76 -4.21
C THR A 138 -18.62 -4.78 -5.39
N LYS A 139 -18.76 -5.29 -6.62
CA LYS A 139 -18.79 -4.46 -7.83
C LYS A 139 -19.80 -3.31 -7.76
N GLU A 140 -20.98 -3.56 -7.20
CA GLU A 140 -22.03 -2.57 -7.01
C GLU A 140 -21.62 -1.48 -6.01
N ASN A 141 -20.96 -1.88 -4.92
CA ASN A 141 -20.51 -0.97 -3.89
C ASN A 141 -19.33 -0.11 -4.36
N LEU A 142 -18.41 -0.68 -5.14
CA LEU A 142 -17.31 0.03 -5.77
C LEU A 142 -17.81 1.07 -6.79
N ALA A 143 -18.82 0.72 -7.59
CA ALA A 143 -19.46 1.68 -8.51
C ALA A 143 -20.12 2.86 -7.76
N ALA A 144 -20.71 2.59 -6.58
CA ALA A 144 -21.25 3.64 -5.72
C ALA A 144 -20.15 4.54 -5.15
N LEU A 145 -19.03 3.96 -4.70
CA LEU A 145 -17.84 4.69 -4.25
C LEU A 145 -17.26 5.56 -5.36
N ASP A 146 -17.13 5.06 -6.59
CA ASP A 146 -16.67 5.85 -7.73
C ASP A 146 -17.58 7.06 -7.99
N SER A 147 -18.90 6.87 -7.88
CA SER A 147 -19.87 7.95 -8.04
C SER A 147 -19.67 9.05 -6.99
N VAL A 148 -19.43 8.68 -5.73
CA VAL A 148 -19.09 9.62 -4.65
C VAL A 148 -17.76 10.30 -4.96
N MET A 149 -16.69 9.55 -5.22
CA MET A 149 -15.36 10.06 -5.55
C MET A 149 -15.34 11.03 -6.75
N ALA A 150 -16.22 10.81 -7.73
CA ALA A 150 -16.37 11.67 -8.90
C ALA A 150 -17.10 12.99 -8.60
N SER A 151 -17.93 13.03 -7.56
CA SER A 151 -18.66 14.23 -7.13
C SER A 151 -17.86 15.13 -6.17
N LEU A 152 -16.74 14.63 -5.65
CA LEU A 152 -15.87 15.38 -4.74
C LEU A 152 -14.99 16.36 -5.53
N HIS A 153 -15.12 17.64 -5.19
CA HIS A 153 -14.35 18.73 -5.81
C HIS A 153 -13.16 19.17 -4.94
N SER A 154 -13.25 18.98 -3.62
CA SER A 154 -12.17 19.29 -2.68
C SER A 154 -11.14 18.15 -2.64
N PRO A 155 -9.85 18.45 -2.35
CA PRO A 155 -8.89 17.41 -2.03
C PRO A 155 -9.37 16.56 -0.85
N TYR A 156 -9.28 15.24 -1.01
CA TYR A 156 -9.61 14.26 0.01
C TYR A 156 -8.56 13.16 0.01
N ARG A 157 -8.38 12.51 1.16
CA ARG A 157 -7.59 11.28 1.27
C ARG A 157 -8.48 10.09 1.53
N ILE A 158 -8.07 8.93 1.01
CA ILE A 158 -8.72 7.67 1.32
C ILE A 158 -8.26 7.22 2.71
N VAL A 159 -9.21 6.81 3.55
CA VAL A 159 -8.94 6.28 4.88
C VAL A 159 -9.65 4.94 5.01
N TYR A 160 -8.92 3.86 5.23
CA TYR A 160 -9.52 2.53 5.27
C TYR A 160 -10.15 2.27 6.63
N GLU A 161 -11.33 1.63 6.63
CA GLU A 161 -12.01 1.27 7.87
C GLU A 161 -11.12 0.37 8.75
N TYR A 162 -10.33 -0.52 8.15
CA TYR A 162 -9.42 -1.43 8.84
C TYR A 162 -8.47 -0.70 9.80
N ASN A 163 -7.84 0.40 9.36
CA ASN A 163 -6.85 1.17 10.13
C ASN A 163 -7.26 2.64 10.36
N PHE A 164 -8.57 2.88 10.49
CA PHE A 164 -9.11 4.23 10.60
C PHE A 164 -8.57 4.98 11.83
N THR A 165 -8.42 4.31 12.97
CA THR A 165 -7.93 4.92 14.22
C THR A 165 -6.49 5.41 14.09
N GLU A 166 -5.64 4.68 13.38
CA GLU A 166 -4.25 5.08 13.12
C GLU A 166 -4.18 6.22 12.09
N SER A 167 -5.19 6.31 11.22
CA SER A 167 -5.17 7.15 10.01
C SER A 167 -6.04 8.41 10.10
N TRP A 168 -6.74 8.64 11.22
CA TRP A 168 -7.62 9.81 11.37
C TRP A 168 -6.91 11.10 11.79
N ASN A 169 -5.61 11.05 12.09
CA ASN A 169 -4.87 12.21 12.56
C ASN A 169 -4.80 13.30 11.47
N GLY A 170 -5.21 14.52 11.79
CA GLY A 170 -5.31 15.63 10.84
C GLY A 170 -6.59 15.63 9.99
N LEU A 171 -7.55 14.74 10.25
CA LEU A 171 -8.90 14.84 9.66
C LEU A 171 -9.78 15.77 10.50
N ASP A 172 -10.49 16.66 9.83
CA ASP A 172 -11.60 17.43 10.40
C ASP A 172 -12.95 16.76 10.10
N GLU A 173 -13.06 16.21 8.90
CA GLU A 173 -14.29 15.67 8.32
C GLU A 173 -14.04 14.32 7.67
N VAL A 174 -15.00 13.40 7.80
CA VAL A 174 -14.98 12.10 7.13
C VAL A 174 -16.32 11.83 6.42
N ILE A 175 -16.24 11.52 5.14
CA ILE A 175 -17.36 11.07 4.32
C ILE A 175 -17.56 9.58 4.55
N VAL A 176 -18.78 9.20 4.89
CA VAL A 176 -19.17 7.82 5.18
C VAL A 176 -20.37 7.45 4.33
N ILE A 177 -20.25 6.35 3.60
CA ILE A 177 -21.39 5.76 2.88
C ILE A 177 -22.01 4.73 3.83
N ASP A 178 -23.10 5.10 4.51
CA ASP A 178 -23.66 4.35 5.65
C ASP A 178 -23.93 2.88 5.35
N LYS A 179 -24.37 2.56 4.12
CA LYS A 179 -24.63 1.18 3.68
C LYS A 179 -23.36 0.30 3.59
N LEU A 180 -22.17 0.92 3.55
CA LEU A 180 -20.87 0.25 3.42
C LEU A 180 -20.08 0.25 4.73
N LEU A 181 -20.66 0.78 5.80
CA LEU A 181 -19.98 0.87 7.09
C LEU A 181 -20.23 -0.40 7.90
N SER A 182 -19.17 -1.06 8.36
CA SER A 182 -19.34 -2.20 9.25
C SER A 182 -19.73 -1.75 10.67
N PRO A 183 -20.25 -2.66 11.53
CA PRO A 183 -20.47 -2.35 12.94
C PRO A 183 -19.20 -1.89 13.68
N MET A 184 -18.02 -2.34 13.26
CA MET A 184 -16.74 -1.88 13.81
C MET A 184 -16.44 -0.46 13.34
N GLY A 185 -16.65 -0.19 12.05
CA GLY A 185 -16.50 1.14 11.47
C GLY A 185 -17.38 2.18 12.17
N GLU A 186 -18.64 1.86 12.44
CA GLU A 186 -19.54 2.78 13.18
C GLU A 186 -18.97 3.13 14.57
N ARG A 187 -18.44 2.15 15.31
CA ARG A 187 -17.80 2.41 16.61
C ARG A 187 -16.58 3.32 16.48
N LYS A 188 -15.74 3.09 15.45
CA LYS A 188 -14.58 3.92 15.17
C LYS A 188 -14.98 5.36 14.82
N ILE A 189 -16.04 5.53 14.02
CA ILE A 189 -16.62 6.85 13.71
C ILE A 189 -17.16 7.53 14.98
N CYS A 190 -17.82 6.83 15.90
CA CYS A 190 -18.22 7.42 17.18
C CYS A 190 -17.02 7.97 17.96
N GLY A 191 -15.88 7.25 17.97
CA GLY A 191 -14.64 7.72 18.56
C GLY A 191 -14.12 9.02 17.91
N PHE A 192 -14.22 9.11 16.58
CA PHE A 192 -13.78 10.29 15.82
C PHE A 192 -14.63 11.51 16.15
N LEU A 193 -15.95 11.32 16.20
CA LEU A 193 -16.89 12.37 16.60
C LEU A 193 -16.66 12.82 18.04
N ALA A 194 -16.37 11.90 18.96
CA ALA A 194 -16.04 12.24 20.34
C ALA A 194 -14.74 13.05 20.47
N ALA A 195 -13.80 12.89 19.54
CA ALA A 195 -12.57 13.69 19.45
C ALA A 195 -12.77 15.05 18.76
N GLY A 196 -14.00 15.40 18.34
CA GLY A 196 -14.34 16.67 17.71
C GLY A 196 -14.40 16.64 16.18
N GLY A 197 -14.19 15.47 15.56
CA GLY A 197 -14.36 15.29 14.13
C GLY A 197 -15.83 15.35 13.69
N LYS A 198 -16.06 15.44 12.38
CA LYS A 198 -17.41 15.48 11.79
C LYS A 198 -17.63 14.38 10.76
N ARG A 199 -18.84 13.81 10.76
CA ARG A 199 -19.31 12.84 9.75
C ARG A 199 -20.14 13.56 8.69
N ILE A 200 -19.87 13.27 7.43
CA ILE A 200 -20.67 13.68 6.27
C ILE A 200 -21.25 12.41 5.66
N SER A 201 -22.56 12.38 5.42
CA SER A 201 -23.18 11.27 4.70
C SER A 201 -22.90 11.41 3.20
N GLY A 202 -22.28 10.38 2.62
CA GLY A 202 -21.96 10.28 1.19
C GLY A 202 -22.98 9.50 0.37
#